data_AF-A0A5D4FZH4-F1
#
_entry.id   AF-A0A5D4FZH4-F1
#
_cell.length_a   1.000
_cell.length_b   1.000
_cell.length_c   1.000
_cell.angle_alpha   90.00
_cell.angle_beta   90.00
_cell.angle_gamma   90.00
#
_symmetry.space_group_name_H-M   'P 1'
#
loop_
_entity.id
_entity.type
_entity.pdbx_description
1 polymer ?
#
loop_
_entity_poly.entity_id
_entity_poly.type
_entity_poly.pdbx_seq_one_letter_code
_entity_poly.pdbx_strand_id
1 'polypeptide(L)' 'MTAIALIMMVLFILVIWGGLVASVIMLTNSSDEESGELGTAPGTHDEALAAVRVS' A
#
# COMPACT_ATOMS: atom_id res chain seq x y z
N MET A 1 -0.23 -35.60 15.31
CA MET A 1 0.44 -34.36 14.87
C MET A 1 1.42 -33.94 15.94
N THR A 2 2.66 -33.56 15.59
CA THR A 2 3.68 -33.20 16.58
C THR A 2 3.48 -31.76 17.06
N ALA A 3 3.89 -31.45 18.29
CA ALA A 3 3.79 -30.09 18.84
C ALA A 3 4.55 -29.06 17.98
N ILE A 4 5.73 -29.44 17.47
CA ILE A 4 6.53 -28.62 16.56
C ILE A 4 5.77 -28.31 15.27
N ALA A 5 5.05 -29.28 14.69
CA ALA A 5 4.26 -29.05 13.48
C ALA A 5 3.13 -28.04 13.72
N LEU A 6 2.47 -28.10 14.89
CA LEU A 6 1.42 -27.14 15.25
C LEU A 6 1.98 -25.72 15.45
N ILE A 7 3.13 -25.60 16.11
CA ILE A 7 3.80 -24.31 16.32
C ILE A 7 4.16 -23.70 14.96
N MET A 8 4.78 -24.46 14.07
CA MET A 8 5.16 -23.98 12.74
C MET A 8 3.94 -23.59 11.90
N MET A 9 2.87 -24.36 11.97
CA MET A 9 1.61 -24.04 11.28
C MET A 9 1.04 -22.70 11.73
N VAL A 10 0.95 -22.45 13.04
CA VAL A 10 0.45 -21.18 13.58
C VAL A 10 1.36 -20.01 13.21
N LEU A 11 2.68 -20.19 13.31
CA LEU A 11 3.64 -19.15 12.92
C LEU A 11 3.49 -18.77 11.45
N PHE A 12 3.37 -19.74 10.54
CA PHE A 12 3.15 -19.46 9.12
C PHE A 12 1.85 -18.71 8.86
N ILE A 13 0.76 -19.08 9.54
CA ILE A 13 -0.52 -18.38 9.44
C ILE A 13 -0.37 -16.93 9.89
N LEU A 14 0.26 -16.69 11.05
CA LEU A 14 0.46 -15.33 11.57
C LEU A 14 1.35 -14.48 10.67
N VAL A 15 2.42 -15.05 10.11
CA VAL A 15 3.33 -14.31 9.22
C VAL A 15 2.65 -13.97 7.90
N ILE A 16 1.99 -14.93 7.25
CA ILE A 16 1.34 -14.69 5.95
C ILE A 16 0.17 -13.73 6.11
N TRP A 17 -0.78 -14.03 7.01
CA TRP A 17 -1.99 -13.23 7.16
C TRP A 17 -1.71 -11.92 7.87
N GLY A 18 -0.87 -11.92 8.90
CA GLY A 18 -0.46 -10.70 9.59
C GLY A 18 0.33 -9.76 8.68
N GLY A 19 1.26 -10.30 7.89
CA GLY A 19 1.98 -9.55 6.86
C GLY A 19 1.04 -8.98 5.81
N LEU A 20 0.12 -9.79 5.30
CA LEU A 20 -0.86 -9.34 4.30
C LEU A 20 -1.75 -8.21 4.83
N VAL A 21 -2.32 -8.36 6.03
CA VAL A 21 -3.15 -7.31 6.65
C VAL A 21 -2.35 -6.04 6.86
N ALA A 22 -1.12 -6.14 7.37
CA ALA A 22 -0.25 -4.98 7.55
C ALA A 22 0.03 -4.27 6.23
N SER A 23 0.36 -5.01 5.17
CA SER A 23 0.59 -4.46 3.83
C SER A 23 -0.65 -3.78 3.26
N VAL A 24 -1.84 -4.35 3.43
CA VAL A 24 -3.10 -3.74 2.98
C VAL A 24 -3.37 -2.43 3.72
N ILE A 25 -3.18 -2.40 5.04
CA ILE A 25 -3.33 -1.16 5.83
C ILE A 25 -2.34 -0.11 5.34
N MET A 26 -1.08 -0.50 5.11
CA MET A 26 -0.03 0.40 4.65
C MET A 26 -0.34 0.98 3.27
N LEU A 27 -0.83 0.14 2.35
CA LEU A 27 -1.27 0.55 1.02
C LEU A 27 -2.51 1.44 1.04
N THR A 28 -3.47 1.16 1.93
CA THR A 28 -4.70 1.98 2.04
C THR A 28 -4.40 3.37 2.61
N ASN A 29 -3.35 3.49 3.43
CA ASN A 29 -2.94 4.75 4.03
C ASN A 29 -1.92 5.53 3.18
N SER A 30 -1.38 4.95 2.10
CA SER A 30 -0.57 5.70 1.15
C SER A 30 -1.48 6.47 0.19
N SER A 31 -1.35 7.79 0.17
CA SER A 31 -2.02 8.66 -0.82
C SER A 31 -1.28 8.53 -2.16
N ASP A 32 -2.02 8.20 -3.21
CA ASP A 32 -1.49 8.11 -4.57
C ASP A 32 -1.00 9.48 -5.07
N GLU A 33 -1.56 10.59 -4.56
CA GLU A 33 -1.12 11.94 -4.89
C GLU A 33 0.32 12.24 -4.42
N GLU A 34 0.79 11.57 -3.37
CA GLU A 34 2.17 11.70 -2.89
C GLU A 34 3.11 10.58 -3.38
N SER A 35 2.58 9.48 -3.92
CA SER A 35 3.35 8.24 -4.12
C SER A 35 4.03 8.09 -5.49
N GLY A 36 4.41 9.19 -6.18
CA GLY A 36 5.02 9.15 -7.52
C GLY A 36 6.22 10.09 -7.69
N GLU A 37 6.96 9.96 -8.82
CA GLU A 37 8.11 10.83 -9.15
C GLU A 37 7.73 12.32 -9.21
N LEU A 38 6.48 12.59 -9.57
CA LEU A 38 5.93 13.93 -9.60
C LEU A 38 5.51 14.41 -8.20
N GLY A 39 5.03 13.53 -7.31
CA GLY A 39 4.62 13.87 -5.94
C GLY A 39 3.90 15.22 -5.84
N THR A 40 4.49 16.15 -5.10
CA THR A 40 3.98 17.54 -4.93
C THR A 40 4.55 18.55 -5.93
N ALA A 41 5.01 18.10 -7.10
CA ALA A 41 5.61 18.96 -8.10
C ALA A 41 4.61 20.03 -8.59
N PRO A 42 5.05 21.28 -8.80
CA PRO A 42 4.15 22.33 -9.25
C PRO A 42 3.55 21.99 -10.62
N GLY A 43 2.22 22.05 -10.73
CA GLY A 43 1.51 21.87 -12.00
C GLY A 43 1.20 20.42 -12.37
N THR A 44 1.49 19.45 -11.50
CA THR A 44 1.13 18.02 -11.71
C THR A 44 -0.13 17.60 -10.98
N HIS A 45 -0.80 18.52 -10.28
CA HIS A 45 -2.10 18.30 -9.66
C HIS A 45 -3.23 18.30 -10.68
N ASP A 46 -4.31 17.58 -10.38
CA ASP A 46 -5.45 17.40 -11.27
C ASP A 46 -6.06 18.72 -11.73
N GLU A 47 -6.15 19.74 -10.85
CA GLU A 47 -6.66 21.06 -11.23
C GLU A 47 -5.79 21.76 -12.29
N ALA A 48 -4.46 21.61 -12.21
CA ALA A 48 -3.54 22.22 -13.16
C ALA A 48 -3.58 21.51 -14.51
N LEU A 49 -3.64 20.17 -14.50
CA LEU A 49 -3.74 19.36 -15.71
C LEU A 49 -5.10 19.53 -16.40
N ALA A 50 -6.18 19.62 -15.63
CA ALA A 50 -7.52 19.89 -16.16
C ALA A 50 -7.60 21.26 -16.84
N ALA A 51 -6.93 22.29 -16.28
CA ALA A 51 -6.88 23.62 -16.87
C ALA A 51 -6.14 23.65 -18.22
N VAL A 52 -5.02 22.91 -18.35
CA VAL A 52 -4.27 22.80 -19.62
C VAL A 52 -5.04 22.02 -20.69
N ARG A 53 -5.83 21.01 -20.31
CA ARG A 53 -6.61 20.22 -21.27
C ARG A 53 -7.75 21.01 -21.94
N VAL A 54 -8.27 22.04 -21.27
CA VAL A 54 -9.45 22.81 -21.72
C VAL A 54 -9.06 24.11 -22.43
N SER A 55 -7.77 24.47 -22.44
CA SER A 55 -7.19 25.57 -23.23
C SER A 55 -6.71 25.11 -24.60
#